data_AF-A0A6A4W9C8-F1
#
_entry.id   AF-A0A6A4W9C8-F1
#
_cell.length_a   1.000
_cell.length_b   1.000
_cell.length_c   1.000
_cell.angle_alpha   90.00
_cell.angle_beta   90.00
_cell.angle_gamma   90.00
#
_symmetry.space_group_name_H-M   'P 1'
#
loop_
_entity.id
_entity.type
_entity.pdbx_description
1 polymer ?
#
loop_
_entity_poly.entity_id
_entity_poly.type
_entity_poly.pdbx_seq_one_letter_code
_entity_poly.pdbx_strand_id
1 'polypeptide(L)'
;MYSTLAESVAPPWEVVAFPDFTFRLDIGTLQRDASADELHLAAQRHLATLPSKPSGWGLQEAQLRTVANGYVRGALEYAAAAWLPAASEAHVELIERELRAAARAVTGCTASTPTAPLMAEAGIPPARVRCPALAARMVGLAASLPGDDPLHAVGEMHVAPRLRTTTGWQLCALKAALNAIRDADADIADDPIVICTDSQAALRMLESGASSQTTHLGISIWEDLLALSSRGSPIRLQWVPAHCGLRENERADELAKEASGLPQEAAATDVRTLTKAVARCASHRWRQEWPSSFFKDIMRDRMPAPLNNLDRDAAVNVHQLRAGHWGRSQQYLHRIGRRPIPTCQQCNLKACPAARCIVCREGADTPEHVLLRCPCLAGARLRLTGNIHIRPEQLKDGELVAALAAGYLRHKEPLTGLQAGPSRP
;
A
#
# COMPACT_ATOMS: atom_id res chain seq x y z
N MET A 1 49.87 -24.28 -15.75
CA MET A 1 49.29 -24.87 -14.53
C MET A 1 48.77 -23.72 -13.69
N TYR A 2 47.45 -23.75 -13.38
CA TYR A 2 46.73 -23.19 -12.22
C TYR A 2 47.41 -22.08 -11.40
N SER A 3 46.79 -21.00 -10.93
CA SER A 3 45.41 -20.52 -10.88
C SER A 3 45.49 -19.10 -10.31
N THR A 4 44.71 -18.20 -10.88
CA THR A 4 43.98 -17.08 -10.26
C THR A 4 43.85 -17.08 -8.72
N LEU A 5 43.97 -15.91 -8.09
CA LEU A 5 42.83 -15.17 -7.52
C LEU A 5 43.25 -13.75 -7.08
N ALA A 6 42.65 -12.78 -7.77
CA ALA A 6 42.64 -11.37 -7.40
C ALA A 6 41.66 -11.14 -6.24
N GLU A 7 42.05 -10.26 -5.32
CA GLU A 7 41.16 -9.67 -4.33
C GLU A 7 40.12 -8.79 -5.06
N SER A 8 38.89 -9.29 -5.16
CA SER A 8 37.76 -8.48 -5.65
C SER A 8 37.08 -7.80 -4.47
N VAL A 9 37.32 -6.50 -4.35
CA VAL A 9 36.51 -5.56 -3.56
C VAL A 9 35.05 -5.65 -4.04
N ALA A 10 34.12 -5.87 -3.11
CA ALA A 10 32.69 -5.94 -3.40
C ALA A 10 32.13 -4.57 -3.87
N PRO A 11 31.16 -4.55 -4.81
CA PRO A 11 30.63 -3.30 -5.39
C PRO A 11 29.61 -2.55 -4.50
N PRO A 12 29.42 -1.24 -4.72
CA PRO A 12 28.87 -0.27 -3.76
C PRO A 12 27.32 -0.24 -3.63
N TRP A 13 26.62 -1.33 -3.94
CA TRP A 13 25.15 -1.42 -3.79
C TRP A 13 24.71 -2.32 -2.63
N GLU A 14 25.61 -2.61 -1.68
CA GLU A 14 25.23 -3.01 -0.33
C GLU A 14 24.44 -1.87 0.33
N VAL A 15 23.12 -1.89 0.12
CA VAL A 15 22.16 -1.25 0.99
C VAL A 15 22.39 -1.86 2.37
N VAL A 16 22.84 -1.03 3.31
CA VAL A 16 23.12 -1.35 4.72
C VAL A 16 22.03 -2.28 5.27
N ALA A 17 22.33 -3.58 5.26
CA ALA A 17 21.51 -4.61 5.86
C ALA A 17 21.76 -4.58 7.37
N PHE A 18 20.68 -4.59 8.14
CA PHE A 18 20.75 -4.72 9.59
C PHE A 18 21.57 -5.98 9.96
N PRO A 19 22.51 -5.95 10.92
CA PRO A 19 23.68 -6.84 10.91
C PRO A 19 23.45 -8.33 11.23
N ASP A 20 22.23 -8.80 11.53
CA ASP A 20 22.04 -10.15 12.09
C ASP A 20 20.94 -11.02 11.44
N PHE A 21 20.53 -10.74 10.20
CA PHE A 21 19.60 -11.63 9.48
C PHE A 21 20.08 -11.98 8.08
N THR A 22 20.84 -13.06 7.97
CA THR A 22 21.13 -13.72 6.69
C THR A 22 20.02 -14.70 6.38
N PHE A 23 19.27 -14.51 5.28
CA PHE A 23 18.42 -15.56 4.71
C PHE A 23 18.90 -15.89 3.29
N ARG A 24 18.80 -17.17 2.93
CA ARG A 24 19.12 -17.66 1.57
C ARG A 24 17.84 -17.63 0.73
N LEU A 25 17.93 -16.95 -0.41
CA LEU A 25 16.89 -16.89 -1.43
C LEU A 25 17.23 -17.93 -2.52
N ASP A 26 16.40 -18.96 -2.68
CA ASP A 26 16.55 -19.90 -3.79
C ASP A 26 15.64 -19.49 -4.95
N ILE A 27 16.14 -18.55 -5.76
CA ILE A 27 15.47 -18.02 -6.96
C ILE A 27 15.20 -19.13 -8.00
N GLY A 28 15.86 -20.29 -7.90
CA GLY A 28 15.72 -21.40 -8.84
C GLY A 28 14.31 -22.01 -8.91
N THR A 29 13.46 -21.77 -7.91
CA THR A 29 12.07 -22.28 -7.86
C THR A 29 11.03 -21.39 -8.54
N LEU A 30 11.41 -20.18 -8.99
CA LEU A 30 10.54 -19.25 -9.73
C LEU A 30 10.75 -19.37 -11.24
N GLN A 31 10.77 -20.60 -11.77
CA GLN A 31 10.85 -20.82 -13.20
C GLN A 31 9.53 -20.49 -13.90
N ARG A 32 9.64 -20.12 -15.18
CA ARG A 32 8.55 -19.67 -16.07
C ARG A 32 7.39 -20.67 -16.19
N ASP A 33 7.64 -21.93 -15.84
CA ASP A 33 6.72 -23.08 -15.95
C ASP A 33 6.36 -23.72 -14.59
N ALA A 34 6.65 -23.04 -13.47
CA ALA A 34 6.33 -23.56 -12.14
C ALA A 34 4.81 -23.77 -11.99
N SER A 35 4.43 -24.98 -11.59
CA SER A 35 3.05 -25.33 -11.28
C SER A 35 2.53 -24.50 -10.09
N ALA A 36 1.20 -24.36 -10.00
CA ALA A 36 0.56 -23.64 -8.89
C ALA A 36 0.95 -24.23 -7.52
N ASP A 37 1.23 -25.53 -7.45
CA ASP A 37 1.66 -26.23 -6.23
C ASP A 37 3.12 -25.90 -5.84
N GLU A 38 3.99 -25.64 -6.81
CA GLU A 38 5.39 -25.22 -6.57
C GLU A 38 5.47 -23.78 -6.08
N LEU A 39 4.69 -22.88 -6.68
CA LEU A 39 4.54 -21.49 -6.21
C LEU A 39 3.92 -21.45 -4.81
N HIS A 40 2.93 -22.30 -4.55
CA HIS A 40 2.33 -22.49 -3.23
C HIS A 40 3.35 -22.96 -2.19
N LEU A 41 4.18 -23.96 -2.53
CA LEU A 41 5.19 -24.50 -1.62
C LEU A 41 6.31 -23.49 -1.33
N ALA A 42 6.75 -22.72 -2.32
CA ALA A 42 7.71 -21.63 -2.13
C ALA A 42 7.14 -20.52 -1.23
N ALA A 43 5.90 -20.09 -1.48
CA ALA A 43 5.20 -19.13 -0.64
C ALA A 43 5.02 -19.66 0.80
N GLN A 44 4.65 -20.94 0.97
CA GLN A 44 4.53 -21.57 2.28
C GLN A 44 5.85 -21.65 3.04
N ARG A 45 6.97 -21.96 2.37
CA ARG A 45 8.31 -21.93 2.98
C ARG A 45 8.66 -20.53 3.47
N HIS A 46 8.35 -19.49 2.69
CA HIS A 46 8.55 -18.09 3.09
C HIS A 46 7.59 -17.65 4.21
N LEU A 47 6.35 -18.13 4.23
CA LEU A 47 5.40 -17.87 5.31
C LEU A 47 5.81 -18.59 6.61
N ALA A 48 6.42 -19.78 6.51
CA ALA A 48 6.90 -20.56 7.64
C ALA A 48 8.13 -19.95 8.33
N THR A 49 8.92 -19.13 7.62
CA THR A 49 10.02 -18.35 8.22
C THR A 49 9.54 -17.06 8.88
N LEU A 50 8.30 -16.64 8.65
CA LEU A 50 7.72 -15.51 9.38
C LEU A 50 7.46 -15.93 10.83
N PRO A 51 7.89 -15.13 11.82
CA PRO A 51 7.67 -15.46 13.22
C PRO A 51 6.17 -15.55 13.52
N SER A 52 5.70 -16.76 13.81
CA SER A 52 4.29 -17.09 14.08
C SER A 52 3.92 -17.04 15.57
N LYS A 53 4.89 -16.74 16.45
CA LYS A 53 4.70 -16.74 17.91
C LYS A 53 4.64 -15.32 18.49
N PRO A 54 3.76 -15.07 19.47
CA PRO A 54 3.67 -13.83 20.24
C PRO A 54 4.75 -13.80 21.34
N SER A 55 6.00 -14.11 20.99
CA SER A 55 7.14 -13.72 21.83
C SER A 55 7.47 -12.28 21.47
N GLY A 56 7.82 -11.43 22.44
CA GLY A 56 8.25 -10.03 22.20
C GLY A 56 9.47 -9.86 21.28
N TRP A 57 9.98 -10.96 20.74
CA TRP A 57 10.96 -11.08 19.68
C TRP A 57 10.25 -11.56 18.40
N GLY A 58 10.07 -10.64 17.44
CA GLY A 58 9.43 -10.91 16.15
C GLY A 58 9.33 -9.65 15.27
N LEU A 59 9.10 -9.83 13.97
CA LEU A 59 8.93 -8.73 13.02
C LEU A 59 7.66 -7.92 13.34
N GLN A 60 7.78 -6.59 13.29
CA GLN A 60 6.65 -5.67 13.42
C GLN A 60 5.75 -5.75 12.17
N GLU A 61 4.51 -5.26 12.30
CA GLU A 61 3.51 -5.30 11.22
C GLU A 61 4.04 -4.71 9.91
N ALA A 62 4.70 -3.55 9.97
CA ALA A 62 5.27 -2.90 8.79
C ALA A 62 6.33 -3.78 8.10
N GLN A 63 7.16 -4.48 8.86
CA GLN A 63 8.18 -5.37 8.34
C GLN A 63 7.53 -6.62 7.72
N LEU A 64 6.56 -7.24 8.39
CA LEU A 64 5.80 -8.38 7.86
C LEU A 64 5.09 -8.01 6.56
N ARG A 65 4.51 -6.81 6.48
CA ARG A 65 3.85 -6.30 5.27
C ARG A 65 4.84 -6.11 4.13
N THR A 66 6.03 -5.58 4.40
CA THR A 66 7.11 -5.45 3.41
C THR A 66 7.53 -6.83 2.88
N VAL A 67 7.75 -7.79 3.77
CA VAL A 67 8.12 -9.17 3.39
C VAL A 67 7.01 -9.85 2.60
N ALA A 68 5.75 -9.75 3.04
CA ALA A 68 4.61 -10.30 2.33
C ALA A 68 4.44 -9.71 0.92
N ASN A 69 4.64 -8.40 0.76
CA ASN A 69 4.57 -7.74 -0.54
C ASN A 69 5.76 -8.10 -1.44
N GLY A 70 6.97 -8.16 -0.89
CA GLY A 70 8.19 -8.43 -1.65
C GLY A 70 8.31 -9.90 -2.09
N TYR A 71 8.17 -10.84 -1.13
CA TYR A 71 8.49 -12.25 -1.37
C TYR A 71 7.27 -13.08 -1.78
N VAL A 72 6.10 -12.84 -1.16
CA VAL A 72 4.91 -13.65 -1.48
C VAL A 72 4.18 -13.06 -2.68
N ARG A 73 3.77 -11.79 -2.61
CA ARG A 73 3.07 -11.17 -3.75
C ARG A 73 3.99 -11.03 -4.97
N GLY A 74 5.24 -10.63 -4.80
CA GLY A 74 6.19 -10.48 -5.91
C GLY A 74 6.34 -11.76 -6.73
N ALA A 75 6.41 -12.91 -6.07
CA ALA A 75 6.45 -14.22 -6.71
C ALA A 75 5.11 -14.58 -7.39
N LEU A 76 4.00 -14.44 -6.68
CA LEU A 76 2.66 -14.83 -7.18
C LEU A 76 2.18 -13.94 -8.33
N GLU A 77 2.52 -12.66 -8.32
CA GLU A 77 2.13 -11.68 -9.34
C GLU A 77 3.22 -11.45 -10.40
N TYR A 78 4.24 -12.32 -10.46
CA TYR A 78 5.27 -12.21 -11.50
C TYR A 78 4.64 -12.33 -12.89
N ALA A 79 4.95 -11.36 -13.76
CA ALA A 79 4.34 -11.23 -15.08
C ALA A 79 2.80 -11.22 -15.09
N ALA A 80 2.13 -10.97 -13.95
CA ALA A 80 0.67 -11.07 -13.84
C ALA A 80 -0.10 -10.17 -14.80
N ALA A 81 0.49 -9.08 -15.26
CA ALA A 81 -0.12 -8.24 -16.29
C ALA A 81 -0.45 -9.00 -17.59
N ALA A 82 0.32 -10.04 -17.93
CA ALA A 82 0.15 -10.80 -19.17
C ALA A 82 -0.91 -11.90 -19.07
N TRP A 83 -1.06 -12.52 -17.89
CA TRP A 83 -1.92 -13.71 -17.73
C TRP A 83 -3.13 -13.49 -16.80
N LEU A 84 -3.04 -12.60 -15.80
CA LEU A 84 -4.12 -12.40 -14.82
C LEU A 84 -5.43 -11.86 -15.42
N PRO A 85 -5.42 -10.99 -16.45
CA PRO A 85 -6.64 -10.57 -17.13
C PRO A 85 -7.38 -11.73 -17.81
N ALA A 86 -6.64 -12.73 -18.29
CA ALA A 86 -7.19 -13.91 -18.96
C ALA A 86 -7.39 -15.13 -18.03
N ALA A 87 -6.93 -15.03 -16.78
CA ALA A 87 -7.00 -16.13 -15.82
C ALA A 87 -8.44 -16.41 -15.36
N SER A 88 -8.81 -17.70 -15.34
CA SER A 88 -10.10 -18.16 -14.82
C SER A 88 -10.23 -17.89 -13.32
N GLU A 89 -11.48 -17.79 -12.83
CA GLU A 89 -11.75 -17.56 -11.40
C GLU A 89 -11.10 -18.61 -10.50
N ALA A 90 -11.05 -19.86 -10.93
CA ALA A 90 -10.41 -20.94 -10.17
C ALA A 90 -8.90 -20.71 -9.98
N HIS A 91 -8.19 -20.26 -11.02
CA HIS A 91 -6.76 -19.95 -10.91
C HIS A 91 -6.50 -18.71 -10.06
N VAL A 92 -7.36 -17.70 -10.16
CA VAL A 92 -7.23 -16.51 -9.33
C VAL A 92 -7.49 -16.82 -7.86
N GLU A 93 -8.44 -17.72 -7.56
CA GLU A 93 -8.70 -18.16 -6.19
C GLU A 93 -7.49 -18.84 -5.54
N LEU A 94 -6.64 -19.54 -6.30
CA LEU A 94 -5.38 -20.10 -5.79
C LEU A 94 -4.44 -19.00 -5.29
N ILE A 95 -4.28 -17.92 -6.06
CA ILE A 95 -3.44 -16.77 -5.68
C ILE A 95 -4.06 -16.04 -4.48
N GLU A 96 -5.38 -15.80 -4.52
CA GLU A 96 -6.10 -15.16 -3.42
C GLU A 96 -5.98 -15.95 -2.11
N ARG A 97 -5.87 -17.28 -2.17
CA ARG A 97 -5.69 -18.14 -0.99
C ARG A 97 -4.35 -17.88 -0.31
N GLU A 98 -3.29 -17.76 -1.10
CA GLU A 98 -1.96 -17.44 -0.61
C GLU A 98 -1.86 -16.00 -0.10
N LEU A 99 -2.47 -15.04 -0.81
CA LEU A 99 -2.55 -13.66 -0.34
C LEU A 99 -3.31 -13.54 0.98
N ARG A 100 -4.38 -14.32 1.17
CA ARG A 100 -5.09 -14.41 2.47
C ARG A 100 -4.22 -15.05 3.54
N ALA A 101 -3.41 -16.06 3.22
CA ALA A 101 -2.47 -16.64 4.18
C ALA A 101 -1.42 -15.61 4.63
N ALA A 102 -0.84 -14.86 3.69
CA ALA A 102 0.06 -13.75 3.98
C ALA A 102 -0.63 -12.65 4.80
N ALA A 103 -1.86 -12.27 4.46
CA ALA A 103 -2.63 -11.29 5.22
C ALA A 103 -2.86 -11.72 6.67
N ARG A 104 -3.11 -13.01 6.93
CA ARG A 104 -3.22 -13.55 8.30
C ARG A 104 -1.89 -13.53 9.03
N ALA A 105 -0.77 -13.82 8.36
CA ALA A 105 0.55 -13.70 8.96
C ALA A 105 0.85 -12.24 9.37
N VAL A 106 0.54 -11.27 8.51
CA VAL A 106 0.71 -9.83 8.78
C VAL A 106 -0.18 -9.37 9.93
N THR A 107 -1.47 -9.72 9.92
CA THR A 107 -2.46 -9.17 10.88
C THR A 107 -2.61 -10.00 12.15
N GLY A 108 -2.19 -11.26 12.14
CA GLY A 108 -2.50 -12.26 13.17
C GLY A 108 -3.99 -12.63 13.24
N CYS A 109 -4.80 -12.24 12.25
CA CYS A 109 -6.21 -12.58 12.19
C CYS A 109 -6.42 -14.10 12.02
N THR A 110 -7.49 -14.62 12.63
CA THR A 110 -7.77 -16.06 12.59
C THR A 110 -8.28 -16.52 11.22
N ALA A 111 -8.25 -17.83 10.96
CA ALA A 111 -8.66 -18.43 9.68
C ALA A 111 -10.08 -18.01 9.23
N SER A 112 -11.02 -17.88 10.19
CA SER A 112 -12.42 -17.52 9.96
C SER A 112 -12.70 -16.02 9.89
N THR A 113 -11.66 -15.17 9.93
CA THR A 113 -11.82 -13.73 9.75
C THR A 113 -12.37 -13.43 8.35
N PRO A 114 -13.39 -12.56 8.20
CA PRO A 114 -13.92 -12.21 6.88
C PRO A 114 -12.85 -11.65 5.95
N THR A 115 -12.91 -12.00 4.66
CA THR A 115 -11.86 -11.70 3.67
C THR A 115 -11.64 -10.20 3.47
N ALA A 116 -12.70 -9.41 3.26
CA ALA A 116 -12.53 -7.98 2.94
C ALA A 116 -11.85 -7.20 4.08
N PRO A 117 -12.28 -7.33 5.36
CA PRO A 117 -11.56 -6.75 6.49
C PRO A 117 -10.13 -7.26 6.64
N LEU A 118 -9.90 -8.58 6.49
CA LEU A 118 -8.57 -9.19 6.59
C LEU A 118 -7.58 -8.56 5.60
N MET A 119 -7.98 -8.49 4.33
CA MET A 119 -7.16 -7.96 3.24
C MET A 119 -6.90 -6.46 3.42
N ALA A 120 -7.92 -5.72 3.88
CA ALA A 120 -7.81 -4.29 4.15
C ALA A 120 -6.90 -3.96 5.32
N GLU A 121 -7.04 -4.65 6.46
CA GLU A 121 -6.16 -4.50 7.64
C GLU A 121 -4.70 -4.84 7.29
N ALA A 122 -4.47 -5.87 6.48
CA ALA A 122 -3.13 -6.24 6.03
C ALA A 122 -2.50 -5.23 5.04
N GLY A 123 -3.30 -4.32 4.46
CA GLY A 123 -2.86 -3.48 3.34
C GLY A 123 -2.52 -4.31 2.09
N ILE A 124 -3.20 -5.44 1.90
CA ILE A 124 -2.98 -6.38 0.80
C ILE A 124 -4.26 -6.40 -0.05
N PRO A 125 -4.34 -5.61 -1.15
CA PRO A 125 -5.48 -5.69 -2.05
C PRO A 125 -5.56 -7.08 -2.71
N PRO A 126 -6.77 -7.61 -2.97
CA PRO A 126 -6.96 -8.80 -3.78
C PRO A 126 -6.29 -8.66 -5.16
N ALA A 127 -5.83 -9.77 -5.73
CA ALA A 127 -5.20 -9.84 -7.05
C ALA A 127 -6.12 -9.26 -8.14
N ARG A 128 -7.43 -9.59 -8.11
CA ARG A 128 -8.41 -9.02 -9.07
C ARG A 128 -8.48 -7.50 -9.03
N VAL A 129 -8.34 -6.90 -7.85
CA VAL A 129 -8.37 -5.43 -7.69
C VAL A 129 -7.13 -4.78 -8.31
N ARG A 130 -6.01 -5.51 -8.35
CA ARG A 130 -4.73 -5.01 -8.91
C ARG A 130 -4.61 -5.25 -10.41
N CYS A 131 -5.33 -6.23 -10.96
CA CYS A 131 -5.28 -6.63 -12.36
C CYS A 131 -5.35 -5.45 -13.36
N PRO A 132 -6.29 -4.49 -13.25
CA PRO A 132 -6.34 -3.36 -14.19
C PRO A 132 -5.08 -2.49 -14.15
N ALA A 133 -4.49 -2.29 -12.97
CA ALA A 133 -3.28 -1.47 -12.81
C ALA A 133 -2.04 -2.19 -13.38
N LEU A 134 -1.96 -3.51 -13.21
CA LEU A 134 -0.90 -4.33 -13.79
C LEU A 134 -0.98 -4.32 -15.33
N ALA A 135 -2.19 -4.51 -15.88
CA ALA A 135 -2.44 -4.43 -17.32
C ALA A 135 -2.08 -3.05 -17.89
N ALA A 136 -2.53 -1.97 -17.24
CA ALA A 136 -2.21 -0.60 -17.65
C ALA A 136 -0.69 -0.33 -17.63
N ARG A 137 0.02 -0.86 -16.64
CA ARG A 137 1.48 -0.77 -16.57
C ARG A 137 2.16 -1.49 -17.73
N MET A 138 1.70 -2.69 -18.08
CA MET A 138 2.27 -3.47 -19.18
C MET A 138 2.03 -2.79 -20.53
N VAL A 139 0.81 -2.33 -20.80
CA VAL A 139 0.48 -1.60 -22.04
C VAL A 139 1.31 -0.32 -22.15
N GLY A 140 1.39 0.47 -21.06
CA GLY A 140 2.19 1.68 -21.07
C GLY A 140 3.69 1.41 -21.25
N LEU A 141 4.24 0.37 -20.62
CA LEU A 141 5.64 -0.02 -20.83
C LEU A 141 5.89 -0.46 -22.28
N ALA A 142 4.98 -1.25 -22.84
CA ALA A 142 5.06 -1.69 -24.23
C ALA A 142 5.09 -0.48 -25.18
N ALA A 143 4.22 0.51 -24.97
CA ALA A 143 4.19 1.74 -25.77
C ALA A 143 5.46 2.59 -25.63
N SER A 144 6.18 2.48 -24.51
CA SER A 144 7.42 3.23 -24.27
C SER A 144 8.69 2.59 -24.86
N LEU A 145 8.59 1.37 -25.41
CA LEU A 145 9.74 0.69 -26.04
C LEU A 145 10.12 1.34 -27.39
N PRO A 146 11.36 1.15 -27.86
CA PRO A 146 11.76 1.56 -29.21
C PRO A 146 10.84 1.00 -30.31
N GLY A 147 10.69 1.73 -31.41
CA GLY A 147 9.73 1.39 -32.47
C GLY A 147 10.03 0.09 -33.24
N ASP A 148 11.25 -0.43 -33.12
CA ASP A 148 11.67 -1.72 -33.66
C ASP A 148 11.41 -2.90 -32.70
N ASP A 149 11.00 -2.63 -31.45
CA ASP A 149 10.63 -3.66 -30.49
C ASP A 149 9.25 -4.26 -30.84
N PRO A 150 9.11 -5.60 -30.95
CA PRO A 150 7.84 -6.25 -31.26
C PRO A 150 6.68 -5.91 -30.32
N LEU A 151 6.97 -5.52 -29.07
CA LEU A 151 5.96 -5.14 -28.10
C LEU A 151 5.48 -3.70 -28.27
N HIS A 152 6.24 -2.82 -28.95
CA HIS A 152 5.84 -1.44 -29.21
C HIS A 152 4.53 -1.37 -30.01
N ALA A 153 4.38 -2.24 -31.03
CA ALA A 153 3.17 -2.35 -31.83
C ALA A 153 1.91 -2.70 -31.01
N VAL A 154 2.07 -3.43 -29.90
CA VAL A 154 0.98 -3.78 -28.98
C VAL A 154 0.61 -2.60 -28.07
N GLY A 155 1.60 -1.81 -27.66
CA GLY A 155 1.40 -0.62 -26.83
C GLY A 155 0.73 0.55 -27.54
N GLU A 156 1.00 0.73 -28.83
CA GLU A 156 0.41 1.78 -29.69
C GLU A 156 -1.03 1.46 -30.15
N MET A 157 -1.51 0.24 -29.91
CA MET A 157 -2.82 -0.21 -30.35
C MET A 157 -3.95 0.57 -29.63
N HIS A 158 -4.50 1.58 -30.31
CA HIS A 158 -5.50 2.48 -29.75
C HIS A 158 -6.89 1.84 -29.62
N VAL A 159 -7.41 1.80 -28.39
CA VAL A 159 -8.81 1.56 -28.04
C VAL A 159 -9.23 2.63 -27.01
N ALA A 160 -10.09 3.58 -27.40
CA ALA A 160 -10.35 4.83 -26.63
C ALA A 160 -11.02 4.60 -25.25
N PRO A 161 -10.54 5.17 -24.11
CA PRO A 161 -11.06 6.47 -23.56
C PRO A 161 -10.13 7.33 -22.62
N ARG A 162 -10.56 8.59 -22.30
CA ARG A 162 -9.86 9.84 -21.81
C ARG A 162 -9.64 10.04 -20.27
N LEU A 163 -8.60 10.82 -19.82
CA LEU A 163 -8.29 11.26 -18.41
C LEU A 163 -7.52 12.64 -18.26
N ARG A 164 -7.47 13.28 -17.05
CA ARG A 164 -6.79 14.58 -16.65
C ARG A 164 -6.11 14.57 -15.25
N THR A 165 -4.89 15.15 -15.03
CA THR A 165 -4.32 15.66 -13.73
C THR A 165 -3.08 16.62 -13.85
N THR A 166 -2.69 17.32 -12.75
CA THR A 166 -2.06 18.66 -12.62
C THR A 166 -0.51 18.82 -12.62
N THR A 167 0.34 17.78 -12.70
CA THR A 167 1.82 17.99 -12.69
C THR A 167 2.45 18.11 -14.09
N GLY A 168 1.72 17.72 -15.15
CA GLY A 168 2.24 17.69 -16.51
C GLY A 168 2.40 19.07 -17.16
N TRP A 169 1.53 20.02 -16.83
CA TRP A 169 1.48 21.29 -17.56
C TRP A 169 2.73 22.16 -17.39
N GLN A 170 3.43 22.08 -16.23
CA GLN A 170 4.63 22.90 -15.98
C GLN A 170 5.83 22.46 -16.82
N LEU A 171 5.99 21.17 -17.07
CA LEU A 171 7.01 20.65 -17.97
C LEU A 171 6.62 20.87 -19.44
N CYS A 172 5.32 20.82 -19.76
CA CYS A 172 4.84 21.22 -21.09
C CYS A 172 5.12 22.69 -21.39
N ALA A 173 5.02 23.58 -20.39
CA ALA A 173 5.34 25.00 -20.55
C ALA A 173 6.83 25.21 -20.87
N LEU A 174 7.72 24.47 -20.19
CA LEU A 174 9.15 24.50 -20.51
C LEU A 174 9.43 23.98 -21.93
N LYS A 175 8.78 22.88 -22.34
CA LYS A 175 8.91 22.34 -23.70
C LYS A 175 8.38 23.32 -24.76
N ALA A 176 7.28 24.02 -24.47
CA ALA A 176 6.75 25.06 -25.35
C ALA A 176 7.70 26.26 -25.47
N ALA A 177 8.32 26.67 -24.36
CA ALA A 177 9.35 27.72 -24.39
C ALA A 177 10.57 27.31 -25.23
N LEU A 178 11.04 26.06 -25.09
CA LEU A 178 12.16 25.53 -25.88
C LEU A 178 11.82 25.45 -27.37
N ASN A 179 10.61 25.01 -27.72
CA ASN A 179 10.12 25.03 -29.10
C ASN A 179 10.05 26.47 -29.65
N ALA A 180 9.51 27.42 -28.88
CA ALA A 180 9.44 28.82 -29.31
C ALA A 180 10.84 29.44 -29.53
N ILE A 181 11.83 29.09 -28.70
CA ILE A 181 13.23 29.50 -28.89
C ILE A 181 13.82 28.85 -30.16
N ARG A 182 13.45 27.60 -30.44
CA ARG A 182 13.90 26.88 -31.63
C ARG A 182 13.29 27.44 -32.93
N ASP A 183 12.04 27.90 -32.84
CA ASP A 183 11.25 28.40 -33.97
C ASP A 183 11.46 29.92 -34.18
N ALA A 184 12.02 30.63 -33.20
CA ALA A 184 12.49 32.00 -33.37
C ALA A 184 13.78 32.04 -34.22
N ASP A 185 13.86 33.02 -35.13
CA ASP A 185 14.91 33.17 -36.15
C ASP A 185 16.35 33.09 -35.61
N ALA A 186 17.27 32.71 -36.49
CA ALA A 186 18.69 32.42 -36.24
C ALA A 186 19.56 33.57 -35.67
N ASP A 187 18.96 34.72 -35.34
CA ASP A 187 19.65 35.91 -34.82
C ASP A 187 19.94 35.88 -33.30
N ILE A 188 19.49 34.84 -32.57
CA ILE A 188 19.78 34.65 -31.12
C ILE A 188 21.15 33.96 -30.90
N ALA A 189 21.91 33.71 -31.97
CA ALA A 189 23.01 32.73 -31.99
C ALA A 189 24.16 32.94 -30.98
N ASP A 190 24.26 34.07 -30.29
CA ASP A 190 25.32 34.33 -29.31
C ASP A 190 24.86 34.84 -27.94
N ASP A 191 23.56 35.06 -27.72
CA ASP A 191 23.05 35.62 -26.46
C ASP A 191 22.76 34.55 -25.38
N PRO A 192 23.05 34.83 -24.09
CA PRO A 192 22.71 33.93 -23.00
C PRO A 192 21.20 33.80 -22.82
N ILE A 193 20.69 32.57 -22.85
CA ILE A 193 19.26 32.27 -22.70
C ILE A 193 18.95 32.05 -21.21
N VAL A 194 18.06 32.84 -20.64
CA VAL A 194 17.57 32.64 -19.26
C VAL A 194 16.11 32.19 -19.30
N ILE A 195 15.85 30.97 -18.83
CA ILE A 195 14.51 30.42 -18.68
C ILE A 195 14.09 30.51 -17.21
N CYS A 196 13.10 31.34 -16.94
CA CYS A 196 12.54 31.51 -15.60
C CYS A 196 11.38 30.53 -15.37
N THR A 197 11.35 29.87 -14.19
CA THR A 197 10.24 29.01 -13.77
C THR A 197 9.98 29.16 -12.28
N ASP A 198 8.71 29.12 -11.88
CA ASP A 198 8.33 29.10 -10.48
C ASP A 198 8.24 27.69 -9.87
N SER A 199 8.45 26.65 -10.68
CA SER A 199 8.40 25.26 -10.26
C SER A 199 9.76 24.76 -9.76
N GLN A 200 9.97 24.83 -8.44
CA GLN A 200 11.14 24.21 -7.80
C GLN A 200 11.23 22.71 -8.08
N ALA A 201 10.09 22.03 -8.26
CA ALA A 201 10.06 20.60 -8.58
C ALA A 201 10.58 20.31 -9.99
N ALA A 202 10.24 21.14 -10.99
CA ALA A 202 10.76 21.02 -12.34
C ALA A 202 12.28 21.27 -12.39
N LEU A 203 12.76 22.28 -11.65
CA LEU A 203 14.20 22.57 -11.56
C LEU A 203 14.96 21.42 -10.91
N ARG A 204 14.50 20.89 -9.77
CA ARG A 204 15.14 19.73 -9.13
C ARG A 204 15.15 18.49 -10.00
N MET A 205 14.11 18.30 -10.82
CA MET A 205 14.06 17.21 -11.79
C MET A 205 15.17 17.36 -12.83
N LEU A 206 15.35 18.56 -13.38
CA LEU A 206 16.37 18.83 -14.39
C LEU A 206 17.77 18.84 -13.79
N GLU A 207 17.95 19.36 -12.58
CA GLU A 207 19.23 19.39 -11.85
C GLU A 207 19.88 17.99 -11.71
N SER A 208 19.08 16.92 -11.73
CA SER A 208 19.60 15.54 -11.71
C SER A 208 20.34 15.12 -12.99
N GLY A 209 20.28 15.91 -14.07
CA GLY A 209 21.01 15.67 -15.33
C GLY A 209 20.24 14.81 -16.35
N ALA A 210 20.70 14.83 -17.60
CA ALA A 210 20.08 14.13 -18.74
C ALA A 210 19.96 12.61 -18.50
N SER A 211 21.02 11.98 -17.99
CA SER A 211 21.09 10.53 -17.75
C SER A 211 20.19 10.05 -16.61
N SER A 212 19.73 10.96 -15.75
CA SER A 212 18.84 10.66 -14.62
C SER A 212 17.36 10.81 -14.97
N GLN A 213 17.05 11.24 -16.19
CA GLN A 213 15.67 11.43 -16.61
C GLN A 213 14.99 10.09 -16.87
N THR A 214 13.82 9.93 -16.27
CA THR A 214 13.02 8.69 -16.36
C THR A 214 11.68 8.91 -17.04
N THR A 215 11.44 10.11 -17.58
CA THR A 215 10.19 10.48 -18.27
C THR A 215 10.49 10.93 -19.69
N HIS A 216 9.64 10.56 -20.66
CA HIS A 216 9.79 10.98 -22.06
C HIS A 216 9.85 12.51 -22.21
N LEU A 217 9.02 13.22 -21.44
CA LEU A 217 9.04 14.69 -21.43
C LEU A 217 10.37 15.24 -20.89
N GLY A 218 10.89 14.69 -19.79
CA GLY A 218 12.20 15.06 -19.25
C GLY A 218 13.36 14.78 -20.20
N ILE A 219 13.33 13.62 -20.88
CA ILE A 219 14.31 13.25 -21.93
C ILE A 219 14.23 14.28 -23.07
N SER A 220 13.03 14.53 -23.59
CA SER A 220 12.83 15.46 -24.71
C SER A 220 13.18 16.92 -24.38
N ILE A 221 13.06 17.34 -23.12
CA ILE A 221 13.49 18.66 -22.65
C ILE A 221 15.01 18.71 -22.61
N TRP A 222 15.67 17.66 -22.14
CA TRP A 222 17.13 17.58 -22.13
C TRP A 222 17.74 17.51 -23.52
N GLU A 223 17.12 16.79 -24.46
CA GLU A 223 17.52 16.79 -25.87
C GLU A 223 17.48 18.21 -26.47
N ASP A 224 16.41 18.96 -26.22
CA ASP A 224 16.31 20.36 -26.65
C ASP A 224 17.35 21.27 -25.99
N LEU A 225 17.54 21.14 -24.67
CA LEU A 225 18.53 21.93 -23.93
C LEU A 225 19.96 21.67 -24.45
N LEU A 226 20.30 20.42 -24.74
CA LEU A 226 21.58 20.05 -25.33
C LEU A 226 21.73 20.56 -26.76
N ALA A 227 20.67 20.47 -27.57
CA ALA A 227 20.66 20.96 -28.95
C ALA A 227 20.74 22.49 -29.04
N LEU A 228 20.21 23.22 -28.05
CA LEU A 228 20.35 24.68 -27.96
C LEU A 228 21.73 25.06 -27.41
N SER A 229 22.24 24.36 -26.40
CA SER A 229 23.57 24.61 -25.86
C SER A 229 24.69 24.34 -26.86
N SER A 230 24.51 23.39 -27.79
CA SER A 230 25.51 23.09 -28.82
C SER A 230 25.62 24.17 -29.91
N ARG A 231 24.70 25.13 -29.95
CA ARG A 231 24.72 26.28 -30.87
C ARG A 231 25.59 27.44 -30.38
N GLY A 232 26.08 27.40 -29.14
CA GLY A 232 26.96 28.43 -28.57
C GLY A 232 26.33 29.28 -27.48
N SER A 233 24.99 29.31 -27.38
CA SER A 233 24.26 30.08 -26.37
C SER A 233 24.26 29.39 -24.99
N PRO A 234 24.81 30.02 -23.92
CA PRO A 234 24.72 29.45 -22.58
C PRO A 234 23.30 29.56 -22.03
N ILE A 235 22.74 28.44 -21.55
CA ILE A 235 21.37 28.37 -21.00
C ILE A 235 21.41 28.37 -19.48
N ARG A 236 20.62 29.24 -18.85
CA ARG A 236 20.39 29.29 -17.40
C ARG A 236 18.94 29.04 -17.07
N LEU A 237 18.68 28.06 -16.20
CA LEU A 237 17.37 27.88 -15.58
C LEU A 237 17.33 28.65 -14.25
N GLN A 238 16.40 29.59 -14.10
CA GLN A 238 16.28 30.46 -12.94
C GLN A 238 14.94 30.22 -12.23
N TRP A 239 14.99 29.94 -10.92
CA TRP A 239 13.77 29.92 -10.13
C TRP A 239 13.27 31.35 -9.87
N VAL A 240 11.95 31.57 -10.00
CA VAL A 240 11.28 32.81 -9.61
C VAL A 240 10.09 32.52 -8.68
N PRO A 241 9.77 33.40 -7.71
CA PRO A 241 8.62 33.20 -6.83
C PRO A 241 7.29 33.35 -7.59
N ALA A 242 6.36 32.41 -7.39
CA ALA A 242 5.00 32.48 -7.91
C ALA A 242 4.15 33.54 -7.19
N HIS A 243 3.13 34.08 -7.87
CA HIS A 243 2.06 34.90 -7.28
C HIS A 243 2.53 36.14 -6.49
N CYS A 244 3.56 36.81 -6.97
CA CYS A 244 4.15 37.98 -6.30
C CYS A 244 4.15 39.26 -7.14
N GLY A 245 3.35 39.34 -8.21
CA GLY A 245 3.26 40.54 -9.08
C GLY A 245 4.28 40.57 -10.22
N LEU A 246 5.02 39.48 -10.47
CA LEU A 246 5.94 39.38 -11.61
C LEU A 246 5.13 39.18 -12.89
N ARG A 247 4.87 40.29 -13.59
CA ARG A 247 3.95 40.38 -14.73
C ARG A 247 4.17 39.30 -15.80
N GLU A 248 5.41 38.99 -16.16
CA GLU A 248 5.73 37.95 -17.15
C GLU A 248 5.45 36.53 -16.64
N ASN A 249 5.74 36.25 -15.36
CA ASN A 249 5.45 34.95 -14.74
C ASN A 249 3.94 34.75 -14.55
N GLU A 250 3.23 35.79 -14.14
CA GLU A 250 1.76 35.78 -14.01
C GLU A 250 1.09 35.55 -15.36
N ARG A 251 1.59 36.19 -16.43
CA ARG A 251 1.08 35.97 -17.78
C ARG A 251 1.32 34.53 -18.26
N ALA A 252 2.48 33.95 -17.96
CA ALA A 252 2.77 32.56 -18.29
C ALA A 252 1.86 31.58 -17.53
N ASP A 253 1.60 31.84 -16.25
CA ASP A 253 0.70 31.03 -15.41
C ASP A 253 -0.77 31.12 -15.86
N GLU A 254 -1.24 32.31 -16.27
CA GLU A 254 -2.56 32.50 -16.88
C GLU A 254 -2.73 31.66 -18.16
N LEU A 255 -1.79 31.77 -19.09
CA LEU A 255 -1.82 31.02 -20.35
C LEU A 255 -1.75 29.51 -20.12
N ALA A 256 -0.96 29.06 -19.16
CA ALA A 256 -0.88 27.66 -18.79
C ALA A 256 -2.19 27.14 -18.18
N LYS A 257 -2.87 27.94 -17.36
CA LYS A 257 -4.20 27.63 -16.81
C LYS A 257 -5.25 27.53 -17.92
N GLU A 258 -5.26 28.46 -18.87
CA GLU A 258 -6.14 28.41 -20.04
C GLU A 258 -5.92 27.14 -20.88
N ALA A 259 -4.66 26.81 -21.18
CA ALA A 259 -4.30 25.61 -21.93
C ALA A 259 -4.67 24.30 -21.20
N SER A 260 -4.62 24.29 -19.87
CA SER A 260 -5.09 23.14 -19.06
C SER A 260 -6.59 22.86 -19.24
N GLY A 261 -7.35 23.86 -19.68
CA GLY A 261 -8.78 23.80 -19.97
C GLY A 261 -9.14 23.12 -21.30
N LEU A 262 -8.19 22.94 -22.21
CA LEU A 262 -8.42 22.39 -23.55
C LEU A 262 -8.42 20.84 -23.59
N PRO A 263 -8.96 20.21 -24.65
CA PRO A 263 -8.80 18.77 -24.91
C PRO A 263 -7.33 18.43 -25.21
N GLN A 264 -6.76 17.48 -24.46
CA GLN A 264 -5.33 17.13 -24.53
C GLN A 264 -5.12 15.78 -25.25
N GLU A 265 -5.59 15.66 -26.49
CA GLU A 265 -5.53 14.40 -27.25
C GLU A 265 -4.10 14.03 -27.70
N ALA A 266 -3.16 14.97 -27.69
CA ALA A 266 -1.76 14.78 -28.13
C ALA A 266 -0.73 14.66 -26.98
N ALA A 267 -1.15 14.69 -25.71
CA ALA A 267 -0.23 14.58 -24.59
C ALA A 267 0.00 13.11 -24.21
N ALA A 268 1.21 12.59 -24.44
CA ALA A 268 1.59 11.24 -24.04
C ALA A 268 1.44 11.06 -22.51
N THR A 269 0.63 10.09 -22.09
CA THR A 269 0.41 9.79 -20.67
C THR A 269 1.58 8.96 -20.13
N ASP A 270 2.28 9.46 -19.12
CA ASP A 270 3.32 8.69 -18.43
C ASP A 270 2.74 7.39 -17.80
N VAL A 271 3.42 6.27 -18.05
CA VAL A 271 3.00 4.92 -17.64
C VAL A 271 2.78 4.84 -16.13
N ARG A 272 3.65 5.46 -15.34
CA ARG A 272 3.55 5.46 -13.88
C ARG A 272 2.32 6.24 -13.42
N THR A 273 2.01 7.35 -14.08
CA THR A 273 0.83 8.18 -13.82
C THR A 273 -0.46 7.42 -14.15
N LEU A 274 -0.54 6.77 -15.31
CA LEU A 274 -1.66 5.90 -15.69
C LEU A 274 -1.85 4.76 -14.69
N THR A 275 -0.77 4.04 -14.37
CA THR A 275 -0.80 2.91 -13.44
C THR A 275 -1.32 3.32 -12.07
N LYS A 276 -0.85 4.45 -11.53
CA LYS A 276 -1.33 4.99 -10.24
C LYS A 276 -2.79 5.42 -10.30
N ALA A 277 -3.22 6.05 -11.39
CA ALA A 277 -4.61 6.47 -11.57
C ALA A 277 -5.55 5.26 -11.59
N VAL A 278 -5.22 4.23 -12.38
CA VAL A 278 -5.99 2.98 -12.47
C VAL A 278 -5.99 2.25 -11.12
N ALA A 279 -4.84 2.12 -10.46
CA ALA A 279 -4.76 1.52 -9.13
C ALA A 279 -5.63 2.24 -8.09
N ARG A 280 -5.67 3.58 -8.14
CA ARG A 280 -6.50 4.40 -7.26
C ARG A 280 -7.99 4.19 -7.52
N CYS A 281 -8.40 4.15 -8.79
CA CYS A 281 -9.80 3.88 -9.18
C CYS A 281 -10.23 2.47 -8.74
N ALA A 282 -9.40 1.45 -9.03
CA ALA A 282 -9.69 0.08 -8.64
C ALA A 282 -9.75 -0.08 -7.11
N SER A 283 -8.82 0.54 -6.38
CA SER A 283 -8.83 0.56 -4.91
C SER A 283 -10.03 1.32 -4.35
N HIS A 284 -10.50 2.38 -4.99
CA HIS A 284 -11.73 3.08 -4.59
C HIS A 284 -12.95 2.19 -4.78
N ARG A 285 -13.10 1.57 -5.95
CA ARG A 285 -14.19 0.64 -6.25
C ARG A 285 -14.24 -0.52 -5.27
N TRP A 286 -13.10 -1.18 -5.02
CA TRP A 286 -13.00 -2.26 -4.04
C TRP A 286 -13.51 -1.84 -2.66
N ARG A 287 -13.15 -0.64 -2.20
CA ARG A 287 -13.61 -0.12 -0.91
C ARG A 287 -15.11 0.17 -0.88
N GLN A 288 -15.70 0.60 -2.00
CA GLN A 288 -17.15 0.78 -2.09
C GLN A 288 -17.91 -0.54 -2.03
N GLU A 289 -17.35 -1.59 -2.65
CA GLU A 289 -17.94 -2.94 -2.72
C GLU A 289 -17.75 -3.76 -1.44
N TRP A 290 -17.06 -3.24 -0.42
CA TRP A 290 -16.95 -3.91 0.88
C TRP A 290 -18.32 -4.24 1.47
N PRO A 291 -18.56 -5.49 1.92
CA PRO A 291 -19.84 -5.88 2.49
C PRO A 291 -20.24 -5.05 3.70
N SER A 292 -21.54 -4.82 3.86
CA SER A 292 -22.11 -4.22 5.08
C SER A 292 -21.70 -5.05 6.29
N SER A 293 -20.91 -4.45 7.18
CA SER A 293 -20.25 -5.13 8.29
C SER A 293 -19.75 -4.11 9.31
N PHE A 294 -19.47 -4.56 10.52
CA PHE A 294 -18.86 -3.71 11.56
C PHE A 294 -17.57 -3.03 11.08
N PHE A 295 -16.76 -3.72 10.28
CA PHE A 295 -15.57 -3.14 9.66
C PHE A 295 -15.91 -2.00 8.69
N LYS A 296 -16.96 -2.17 7.86
CA LYS A 296 -17.45 -1.13 6.95
C LYS A 296 -18.00 0.08 7.71
N ASP A 297 -18.62 -0.13 8.86
CA ASP A 297 -19.09 0.97 9.72
C ASP A 297 -17.91 1.78 10.29
N ILE A 298 -16.85 1.09 10.73
CA ILE A 298 -15.61 1.74 11.21
C ILE A 298 -14.93 2.48 10.06
N MET A 299 -14.61 1.79 8.98
CA MET A 299 -13.69 2.28 7.95
C MET A 299 -14.38 3.16 6.91
N ARG A 300 -15.67 2.95 6.66
CA ARG A 300 -16.45 3.54 5.57
C ARG A 300 -15.82 3.19 4.22
N ASP A 301 -15.06 4.11 3.64
CA ASP A 301 -14.33 3.96 2.39
C ASP A 301 -12.82 4.21 2.55
N ARG A 302 -12.33 4.32 3.80
CA ARG A 302 -10.93 4.56 4.10
C ARG A 302 -10.20 3.25 4.34
N MET A 303 -8.93 3.20 3.92
CA MET A 303 -8.05 2.10 4.30
C MET A 303 -7.61 2.26 5.76
N PRO A 304 -7.41 1.15 6.49
CA PRO A 304 -6.76 1.18 7.80
C PRO A 304 -5.36 1.79 7.69
N ALA A 305 -5.03 2.69 8.62
CA ALA A 305 -3.66 3.18 8.76
C ALA A 305 -2.77 2.07 9.36
N PRO A 306 -1.48 2.01 9.01
CA PRO A 306 -0.52 1.12 9.68
C PRO A 306 -0.52 1.36 11.19
N LEU A 307 -0.40 0.30 11.98
CA LEU A 307 -0.30 0.40 13.43
C LEU A 307 1.17 0.59 13.82
N ASN A 308 1.58 1.85 13.92
CA ASN A 308 2.91 2.19 14.40
C ASN A 308 2.88 2.22 15.94
N ASN A 309 3.99 1.85 16.59
CA ASN A 309 4.18 1.95 18.05
C ASN A 309 3.32 1.05 18.94
N LEU A 310 2.68 0.01 18.39
CA LEU A 310 2.06 -1.06 19.19
C LEU A 310 2.97 -2.29 19.22
N ASP A 311 3.00 -2.99 20.35
CA ASP A 311 3.54 -4.34 20.37
C ASP A 311 2.69 -5.27 19.49
N ARG A 312 3.26 -6.45 19.19
CA ARG A 312 2.61 -7.39 18.28
C ARG A 312 1.26 -7.87 18.79
N ASP A 313 1.11 -8.14 20.09
CA ASP A 313 -0.14 -8.66 20.64
C ASP A 313 -1.25 -7.61 20.59
N ALA A 314 -0.93 -6.36 20.96
CA ALA A 314 -1.81 -5.21 20.84
C ALA A 314 -2.25 -4.98 19.39
N ALA A 315 -1.31 -5.01 18.43
CA ALA A 315 -1.63 -4.87 17.01
C ALA A 315 -2.57 -5.98 16.51
N VAL A 316 -2.32 -7.24 16.89
CA VAL A 316 -3.19 -8.38 16.56
C VAL A 316 -4.60 -8.19 17.12
N ASN A 317 -4.73 -7.71 18.36
CA ASN A 317 -6.02 -7.39 18.95
C ASN A 317 -6.76 -6.32 18.14
N VAL A 318 -6.06 -5.25 17.74
CA VAL A 318 -6.65 -4.16 16.96
C VAL A 318 -7.19 -4.66 15.62
N HIS A 319 -6.37 -5.38 14.83
CA HIS A 319 -6.81 -5.89 13.53
C HIS A 319 -8.02 -6.83 13.66
N GLN A 320 -7.97 -7.77 14.60
CA GLN A 320 -9.06 -8.72 14.81
C GLN A 320 -10.35 -8.07 15.30
N LEU A 321 -10.25 -7.11 16.23
CA LEU A 321 -11.41 -6.39 16.76
C LEU A 321 -12.07 -5.54 15.67
N ARG A 322 -11.28 -4.79 14.88
CA ARG A 322 -11.79 -4.00 13.74
C ARG A 322 -12.40 -4.86 12.66
N ALA A 323 -11.81 -6.02 12.39
CA ALA A 323 -12.36 -7.00 11.45
C ALA A 323 -13.70 -7.61 11.92
N GLY A 324 -14.16 -7.28 13.14
CA GLY A 324 -15.38 -7.83 13.73
C GLY A 324 -15.22 -9.30 14.12
N HIS A 325 -13.99 -9.81 14.20
CA HIS A 325 -13.69 -11.21 14.44
C HIS A 325 -12.48 -11.39 15.36
N TRP A 326 -12.74 -11.59 16.65
CA TRP A 326 -11.69 -11.66 17.67
C TRP A 326 -11.49 -13.08 18.22
N GLY A 327 -10.29 -13.63 18.10
CA GLY A 327 -9.93 -14.96 18.58
C GLY A 327 -10.04 -15.12 20.11
N ARG A 328 -10.14 -14.01 20.85
CA ARG A 328 -10.30 -13.99 22.31
C ARG A 328 -11.76 -13.81 22.76
N SER A 329 -12.71 -13.66 21.82
CA SER A 329 -14.15 -13.53 22.07
C SER A 329 -14.76 -14.84 22.58
N GLN A 330 -15.49 -14.77 23.69
CA GLN A 330 -16.25 -15.90 24.23
C GLN A 330 -17.35 -16.36 23.28
N GLN A 331 -18.05 -15.43 22.61
CA GLN A 331 -19.09 -15.74 21.64
C GLN A 331 -18.50 -16.55 20.47
N TYR A 332 -17.36 -16.11 19.95
CA TYR A 332 -16.66 -16.81 18.87
C TYR A 332 -16.18 -18.19 19.32
N LEU A 333 -15.48 -18.27 20.45
CA LEU A 333 -14.92 -19.52 20.98
C LEU A 333 -16.02 -20.56 21.27
N HIS A 334 -17.17 -20.14 21.80
CA HIS A 334 -18.31 -21.03 22.01
C HIS A 334 -18.93 -21.51 20.70
N ARG A 335 -19.07 -20.61 19.70
CA ARG A 335 -19.60 -20.95 18.37
C ARG A 335 -18.81 -22.05 17.66
N ILE A 336 -17.50 -22.11 17.87
CA ILE A 336 -16.61 -23.13 17.30
C ILE A 336 -16.35 -24.31 18.24
N GLY A 337 -17.11 -24.44 19.33
CA GLY A 337 -17.02 -25.57 20.26
C GLY A 337 -15.78 -25.57 21.16
N ARG A 338 -15.00 -24.48 21.20
CA ARG A 338 -13.79 -24.35 22.05
C ARG A 338 -14.11 -23.88 23.47
N ARG A 339 -15.37 -23.51 23.74
CA ARG A 339 -15.85 -23.13 25.07
C ARG A 339 -17.23 -23.73 25.36
N PRO A 340 -17.32 -25.05 25.57
CA PRO A 340 -18.58 -25.67 25.99
C PRO A 340 -18.93 -25.26 27.43
N ILE A 341 -20.23 -25.27 27.75
CA ILE A 341 -20.76 -25.22 29.11
C ILE A 341 -21.67 -26.44 29.32
N PRO A 342 -21.95 -26.86 30.57
CA PRO A 342 -22.75 -28.07 30.81
C PRO A 342 -24.10 -28.09 30.08
N THR A 343 -24.74 -26.93 29.93
CA THR A 343 -26.06 -26.79 29.30
C THR A 343 -26.02 -26.56 27.79
N CYS A 344 -24.84 -26.32 27.20
CA CYS A 344 -24.68 -26.07 25.77
C CYS A 344 -23.24 -26.34 25.34
N GLN A 345 -23.04 -27.32 24.45
CA GLN A 345 -21.71 -27.69 23.98
C GLN A 345 -21.20 -26.74 22.89
N GLN A 346 -22.07 -26.36 21.95
CA GLN A 346 -21.74 -25.47 20.85
C GLN A 346 -23.02 -24.88 20.24
N CYS A 347 -23.10 -23.55 20.13
CA CYS A 347 -24.15 -22.88 19.37
C CYS A 347 -23.73 -21.49 18.89
N ASN A 348 -24.49 -20.90 17.97
CA ASN A 348 -24.28 -19.54 17.47
C ASN A 348 -25.23 -18.51 18.13
N LEU A 349 -25.97 -18.88 19.18
CA LEU A 349 -26.95 -18.00 19.81
C LEU A 349 -26.24 -16.93 20.66
N LYS A 350 -26.40 -15.66 20.28
CA LYS A 350 -25.83 -14.50 21.02
C LYS A 350 -26.36 -14.40 22.46
N ALA A 351 -27.56 -14.89 22.72
CA ALA A 351 -28.15 -14.91 24.07
C ALA A 351 -27.62 -16.06 24.95
N CYS A 352 -26.86 -17.01 24.39
CA CYS A 352 -26.33 -18.15 25.14
C CYS A 352 -25.44 -17.66 26.30
N PRO A 353 -25.59 -18.21 27.53
CA PRO A 353 -24.72 -17.85 28.65
C PRO A 353 -23.22 -18.00 28.36
N ALA A 354 -22.83 -19.01 27.56
CA ALA A 354 -21.44 -19.23 27.14
C ALA A 354 -20.93 -18.16 26.17
N ALA A 355 -21.81 -17.43 25.49
CA ALA A 355 -21.45 -16.37 24.56
C ALA A 355 -21.34 -15.00 25.21
N ARG A 356 -21.70 -14.85 26.50
CA ARG A 356 -21.75 -13.56 27.18
C ARG A 356 -20.36 -12.95 27.39
N CYS A 357 -20.32 -11.62 27.32
CA CYS A 357 -19.19 -10.76 27.67
C CYS A 357 -18.71 -11.08 29.08
N ILE A 358 -17.40 -11.29 29.26
CA ILE A 358 -16.85 -11.65 30.58
C ILE A 358 -16.96 -10.50 31.59
N VAL A 359 -17.01 -9.26 31.09
CA VAL A 359 -17.00 -8.06 31.90
C VAL A 359 -18.40 -7.73 32.40
N CYS A 360 -19.36 -7.53 31.49
CA CYS A 360 -20.72 -7.11 31.87
C CYS A 360 -21.70 -8.27 32.05
N ARG A 361 -21.46 -9.44 31.43
CA ARG A 361 -22.36 -10.60 31.43
C ARG A 361 -23.79 -10.35 30.91
N GLU A 362 -24.03 -9.21 30.27
CA GLU A 362 -25.36 -8.81 29.76
C GLU A 362 -25.46 -8.99 28.24
N GLY A 363 -24.41 -8.65 27.49
CA GLY A 363 -24.36 -8.78 26.04
C GLY A 363 -23.49 -9.96 25.58
N ALA A 364 -23.66 -10.37 24.32
CA ALA A 364 -22.73 -11.29 23.67
C ALA A 364 -21.33 -10.65 23.57
N ASP A 365 -20.29 -11.44 23.81
CA ASP A 365 -18.89 -11.01 23.70
C ASP A 365 -18.49 -10.84 22.23
N THR A 366 -18.95 -9.79 21.57
CA THR A 366 -18.57 -9.45 20.19
C THR A 366 -17.65 -8.23 20.20
N PRO A 367 -16.78 -8.05 19.18
CA PRO A 367 -15.96 -6.85 19.07
C PRO A 367 -16.75 -5.55 19.13
N GLU A 368 -17.92 -5.51 18.47
CA GLU A 368 -18.84 -4.37 18.55
C GLU A 368 -19.33 -4.12 19.98
N HIS A 369 -19.70 -5.18 20.73
CA HIS A 369 -20.10 -5.02 22.12
C HIS A 369 -18.94 -4.50 22.97
N VAL A 370 -17.76 -5.12 22.87
CA VAL A 370 -16.57 -4.74 23.64
C VAL A 370 -16.19 -3.29 23.37
N LEU A 371 -16.13 -2.87 22.10
CA LEU A 371 -15.66 -1.55 21.72
C LEU A 371 -16.71 -0.45 21.91
N LEU A 372 -17.99 -0.71 21.66
CA LEU A 372 -19.01 0.35 21.58
C LEU A 372 -20.11 0.26 22.66
N ARG A 373 -20.49 -0.94 23.10
CA ARG A 373 -21.75 -1.14 23.85
C ARG A 373 -21.59 -1.61 25.28
N CYS A 374 -20.45 -2.18 25.65
CA CYS A 374 -20.24 -2.79 26.97
C CYS A 374 -20.35 -1.72 28.07
N PRO A 375 -21.34 -1.79 28.99
CA PRO A 375 -21.55 -0.75 30.00
C PRO A 375 -20.37 -0.65 30.97
N CYS A 376 -19.75 -1.78 31.32
CA CYS A 376 -18.57 -1.81 32.18
C CYS A 376 -17.33 -1.13 31.55
N LEU A 377 -17.30 -0.97 30.23
CA LEU A 377 -16.24 -0.25 29.52
C LEU A 377 -16.62 1.21 29.22
N ALA A 378 -17.79 1.69 29.64
CA ALA A 378 -18.23 3.07 29.42
C ALA A 378 -17.27 4.09 30.06
N GLY A 379 -16.80 3.83 31.28
CA GLY A 379 -15.81 4.68 31.94
C GLY A 379 -14.46 4.74 31.19
N ALA A 380 -14.04 3.64 30.57
CA ALA A 380 -12.83 3.63 29.74
C ALA A 380 -13.03 4.49 28.47
N ARG A 381 -14.18 4.35 27.78
CA ARG A 381 -14.53 5.19 26.63
C ARG A 381 -14.60 6.68 27.01
N LEU A 382 -15.23 7.01 28.14
CA LEU A 382 -15.30 8.38 28.64
C LEU A 382 -13.92 8.98 28.88
N ARG A 383 -13.02 8.24 29.54
CA ARG A 383 -11.65 8.71 29.80
C ARG A 383 -10.83 8.90 28.52
N LEU A 384 -10.97 7.99 27.55
CA LEU A 384 -10.17 8.00 26.33
C LEU A 384 -10.69 8.98 25.27
N THR A 385 -12.01 9.26 25.25
CA THR A 385 -12.65 9.99 24.15
C THR A 385 -13.53 11.15 24.58
N GLY A 386 -13.74 11.34 25.88
CA GLY A 386 -14.69 12.32 26.41
C GLY A 386 -16.17 11.92 26.27
N ASN A 387 -16.49 10.72 25.75
CA ASN A 387 -17.86 10.26 25.60
C ASN A 387 -18.01 8.76 25.92
N ILE A 388 -19.11 8.37 26.55
CA ILE A 388 -19.44 6.96 26.79
C ILE A 388 -19.97 6.25 25.54
N HIS A 389 -20.50 7.01 24.58
CA HIS A 389 -21.00 6.56 23.29
C HIS A 389 -20.12 7.11 22.19
N ILE A 390 -19.17 6.29 21.74
CA ILE A 390 -18.27 6.65 20.65
C ILE A 390 -18.84 6.17 19.32
N ARG A 391 -18.56 6.91 18.25
CA ARG A 391 -18.95 6.54 16.89
C ARG A 391 -18.01 5.46 16.35
N PRO A 392 -18.48 4.51 15.51
CA PRO A 392 -17.63 3.50 14.91
C PRO A 392 -16.39 4.07 14.20
N GLU A 393 -16.50 5.22 13.54
CA GLU A 393 -15.40 5.84 12.81
C GLU A 393 -14.22 6.26 13.70
N GLN A 394 -14.46 6.48 15.01
CA GLN A 394 -13.38 6.74 15.97
C GLN A 394 -12.48 5.52 16.16
N LEU A 395 -12.98 4.30 15.90
CA LEU A 395 -12.21 3.06 15.98
C LEU A 395 -11.20 2.90 14.83
N LYS A 396 -11.12 3.86 13.89
CA LYS A 396 -10.00 4.00 12.92
C LYS A 396 -8.68 4.33 13.62
N ASP A 397 -8.73 4.89 14.83
CA ASP A 397 -7.57 5.07 15.69
C ASP A 397 -7.16 3.74 16.33
N GLY A 398 -5.92 3.32 16.08
CA GLY A 398 -5.39 2.03 16.52
C GLY A 398 -5.12 2.00 18.00
N GLU A 399 -4.65 3.12 18.54
CA GLU A 399 -4.30 3.27 19.95
C GLU A 399 -5.55 3.23 20.82
N LEU A 400 -6.64 3.87 20.36
CA LEU A 400 -7.95 3.79 21.02
C LEU A 400 -8.44 2.34 21.11
N VAL A 401 -8.40 1.59 20.00
CA VAL A 401 -8.83 0.18 19.98
C VAL A 401 -7.95 -0.66 20.89
N ALA A 402 -6.63 -0.45 20.86
CA ALA A 402 -5.68 -1.15 21.72
C ALA A 402 -5.95 -0.89 23.21
N ALA A 403 -6.19 0.37 23.59
CA ALA A 403 -6.48 0.76 24.96
C ALA A 403 -7.80 0.15 25.48
N LEU A 404 -8.84 0.12 24.65
CA LEU A 404 -10.12 -0.54 24.98
C LEU A 404 -9.95 -2.06 25.09
N ALA A 405 -9.18 -2.68 24.20
CA ALA A 405 -8.86 -4.11 24.25
C ALA A 405 -8.10 -4.48 25.52
N ALA A 406 -7.07 -3.71 25.89
CA ALA A 406 -6.34 -3.88 27.14
C ALA A 406 -7.27 -3.72 28.35
N GLY A 407 -8.19 -2.75 28.31
CA GLY A 407 -9.23 -2.59 29.32
C GLY A 407 -10.10 -3.82 29.52
N TYR A 408 -10.55 -4.43 28.42
CA TYR A 408 -11.31 -5.67 28.47
C TYR A 408 -10.48 -6.85 29.02
N LEU A 409 -9.24 -6.99 28.55
CA LEU A 409 -8.38 -8.14 28.88
C LEU A 409 -7.94 -8.16 30.35
N ARG A 410 -7.86 -7.02 31.04
CA ARG A 410 -7.62 -6.97 32.50
C ARG A 410 -8.67 -7.71 33.33
N HIS A 411 -9.87 -7.91 32.79
CA HIS A 411 -10.92 -8.71 33.45
C HIS A 411 -10.84 -10.21 33.13
N LYS A 412 -9.94 -10.60 32.21
CA LYS A 412 -9.68 -11.99 31.82
C LYS A 412 -8.51 -12.60 32.60
N GLU A 413 -7.57 -11.78 33.06
CA GLU A 413 -6.53 -12.21 34.00
C GLU A 413 -7.18 -12.55 35.34
N PRO A 414 -6.89 -13.71 35.93
CA PRO A 414 -7.38 -14.00 37.27
C PRO A 414 -6.81 -12.96 38.24
N LEU A 415 -7.61 -12.53 39.21
CA LEU A 415 -7.18 -11.71 40.35
C LEU A 415 -6.22 -12.50 41.27
N THR A 416 -5.13 -13.08 40.76
CA THR A 416 -4.09 -13.80 41.51
C THR A 416 -3.08 -12.83 42.11
N GLY A 417 -3.55 -11.76 42.74
CA GLY A 417 -2.68 -10.71 43.30
C GLY A 417 -3.08 -10.22 44.69
N LEU A 418 -4.19 -10.68 45.26
CA LEU A 418 -4.65 -10.26 46.58
C LEU A 418 -5.10 -11.48 47.39
N GLN A 419 -4.36 -11.72 48.48
CA GLN A 419 -4.65 -12.58 49.64
C GLN A 419 -4.25 -14.06 49.55
N ALA A 420 -3.03 -14.34 50.01
CA ALA A 420 -2.81 -15.30 51.09
C ALA A 420 -1.63 -14.79 51.95
N GLY A 421 -1.95 -14.18 53.09
CA GLY A 421 -0.96 -13.90 54.14
C GLY A 421 -0.41 -15.20 54.72
N PRO A 422 0.74 -15.16 55.41
CA PRO A 422 1.38 -16.36 55.91
C PRO A 422 0.63 -16.87 57.15
N SER A 423 -0.18 -17.89 56.99
CA SER A 423 -0.60 -18.72 58.12
C SER A 423 0.41 -19.85 58.30
N ARG A 424 1.41 -19.58 59.16
CA ARG A 424 2.04 -20.58 60.05
C ARG A 424 1.18 -20.70 61.32
N PRO A 425 1.17 -21.83 62.05
CA PRO A 425 2.35 -22.57 62.50
C PRO A 425 2.76 -23.73 61.60
#